data_AF-A0A5V6NL22-F1
#
_entry.id   AF-A0A5V6NL22-F1
#
_cell.length_a   1.000
_cell.length_b   1.000
_cell.length_c   1.000
_cell.angle_alpha   90.00
_cell.angle_beta   90.00
_cell.angle_gamma   90.00
#
_symmetry.space_group_name_H-M   'P 1'
#
loop_
_entity.id
_entity.type
_entity.pdbx_description
1 polymer ?
#
loop_
_entity_poly.entity_id
_entity_poly.type
_entity_poly.pdbx_seq_one_letter_code
_entity_poly.pdbx_strand_id
1 'polypeptide(L)'
;MADKQHTKTHPKFIYTFTALHREHMADGVVTIDIAADSLVDARRIVKEMGYIAAFWKGCRKNVVSGQTPEFCFTWCFIALSTAQPRVIHIVAPSEREAREQAPEECVVIFIGRFPVKGGHHNA
;
A
#
# COMPACT_ATOMS: atom_id res chain seq x y z
N MET A 1 -18.39 -35.80 10.20
CA MET A 1 -17.17 -35.48 9.44
C MET A 1 -17.57 -34.49 8.35
N ALA A 2 -17.53 -33.19 8.64
CA ALA A 2 -17.90 -32.16 7.67
C ALA A 2 -16.62 -31.63 7.02
N ASP A 3 -16.39 -32.08 5.79
CA ASP A 3 -15.36 -31.60 4.89
C ASP A 3 -15.62 -30.11 4.62
N LYS A 4 -14.74 -29.24 5.14
CA LYS A 4 -14.83 -27.80 4.92
C LYS A 4 -14.33 -27.55 3.50
N GLN A 5 -15.27 -27.44 2.55
CA GLN A 5 -15.01 -26.92 1.21
C GLN A 5 -14.16 -25.65 1.31
N HIS A 6 -12.89 -25.77 0.96
CA HIS A 6 -12.00 -24.65 0.75
C HIS A 6 -12.45 -23.98 -0.55
N THR A 7 -13.41 -23.06 -0.44
CA THR A 7 -13.71 -22.11 -1.51
C THR A 7 -12.39 -21.44 -1.84
N LYS A 8 -11.85 -21.70 -3.04
CA LYS A 8 -10.60 -21.14 -3.51
C LYS A 8 -10.84 -19.65 -3.81
N THR A 9 -10.92 -18.86 -2.75
CA THR A 9 -11.02 -17.41 -2.83
C THR A 9 -9.67 -16.92 -3.33
N HIS A 10 -9.64 -16.40 -4.56
CA HIS A 10 -8.45 -15.74 -5.05
C HIS A 10 -8.18 -14.52 -4.13
N PRO A 11 -7.03 -14.45 -3.44
CA PRO A 11 -6.77 -13.42 -2.44
C PRO A 11 -6.90 -12.04 -3.08
N LYS A 12 -7.76 -11.19 -2.54
CA LYS A 12 -8.18 -9.92 -3.15
C LYS A 12 -7.06 -8.87 -3.23
N PHE A 13 -6.05 -8.97 -2.37
CA PHE A 13 -4.96 -7.99 -2.27
C PHE A 13 -3.60 -8.67 -2.21
N ILE A 14 -2.56 -7.91 -2.57
CA ILE A 14 -1.16 -8.24 -2.35
C ILE A 14 -0.58 -7.17 -1.43
N TYR A 15 -0.06 -7.59 -0.28
CA TYR A 15 0.54 -6.76 0.75
C TYR A 15 2.06 -6.84 0.67
N THR A 16 2.74 -5.70 0.71
CA THR A 16 4.19 -5.67 0.67
C THR A 16 4.76 -5.28 2.02
N PHE A 17 5.76 -6.04 2.44
CA PHE A 17 6.48 -5.84 3.67
C PHE A 17 7.97 -5.78 3.42
N THR A 18 8.62 -4.99 4.24
CA THR A 18 10.07 -5.02 4.45
C THR A 18 10.30 -5.90 5.67
N ALA A 19 10.90 -7.07 5.53
CA ALA A 19 10.88 -8.14 6.54
C ALA A 19 12.27 -8.76 6.80
N LEU A 20 12.49 -9.25 8.02
CA LEU A 20 13.72 -9.93 8.45
C LEU A 20 13.41 -11.38 8.79
N HIS A 21 14.06 -12.31 8.10
CA HIS A 21 13.84 -13.74 8.31
C HIS A 21 14.64 -14.24 9.51
N ARG A 22 14.06 -15.15 10.31
CA ARG A 22 14.70 -15.73 11.49
C ARG A 22 16.04 -16.40 11.18
N GLU A 23 16.08 -17.13 10.08
CA GLU A 23 17.20 -18.01 9.74
C GLU A 23 18.16 -17.38 8.73
N HIS A 24 17.74 -16.29 8.07
CA HIS A 24 18.50 -15.63 7.01
C HIS A 24 18.83 -14.19 7.40
N MET A 25 19.32 -13.98 8.62
CA MET A 25 19.65 -12.63 9.12
C MET A 25 20.79 -11.97 8.35
N ALA A 26 21.69 -12.77 7.75
CA ALA A 26 22.81 -12.28 6.94
C ALA A 26 22.35 -11.58 5.65
N ASP A 27 21.18 -11.97 5.13
CA ASP A 27 20.57 -11.33 3.96
C ASP A 27 19.99 -9.94 4.29
N GLY A 28 19.96 -9.61 5.59
CA GLY A 28 19.39 -8.39 6.09
C GLY A 28 17.88 -8.32 5.84
N VAL A 29 17.41 -7.11 5.56
CA VAL A 29 15.98 -6.85 5.42
C VAL A 29 15.56 -7.00 3.96
N VAL A 30 14.61 -7.91 3.70
CA VAL A 30 14.13 -8.25 2.36
C VAL A 30 12.73 -7.69 2.10
N THR A 31 12.37 -7.46 0.84
CA THR A 31 10.99 -7.08 0.46
C THR A 31 10.20 -8.31 0.07
N ILE A 32 9.02 -8.51 0.66
CA ILE A 32 8.14 -9.65 0.40
C ILE A 32 6.73 -9.19 0.02
N ASP A 33 6.13 -9.89 -0.94
CA ASP A 33 4.77 -9.66 -1.43
C ASP A 33 3.88 -10.84 -1.02
N ILE A 34 2.82 -10.56 -0.26
CA ILE A 34 1.92 -11.56 0.33
C ILE A 34 0.52 -11.35 -0.18
N ALA A 35 0.00 -12.32 -0.93
CA ALA A 35 -1.39 -12.29 -1.36
C ALA A 35 -2.32 -12.72 -0.21
N ALA A 36 -3.23 -11.85 0.20
CA ALA A 36 -4.20 -12.11 1.27
C ALA A 36 -5.46 -11.25 1.13
N ASP A 37 -6.54 -11.65 1.81
CA ASP A 37 -7.79 -10.88 1.83
C ASP A 37 -7.75 -9.71 2.83
N SER A 38 -6.90 -9.79 3.85
CA SER A 38 -6.72 -8.74 4.87
C SER A 38 -5.27 -8.56 5.29
N LEU A 39 -4.93 -7.41 5.87
CA LEU A 39 -3.59 -7.15 6.43
C LEU A 39 -3.29 -8.08 7.60
N VAL A 40 -4.32 -8.47 8.36
CA VAL A 40 -4.20 -9.42 9.48
C VAL A 40 -3.78 -10.80 8.96
N ASP A 41 -4.44 -11.28 7.90
CA ASP A 41 -4.09 -12.53 7.26
C ASP A 41 -2.69 -12.48 6.65
N ALA A 42 -2.37 -11.39 5.96
CA ALA A 42 -1.03 -11.19 5.42
C ALA A 42 0.03 -11.26 6.53
N ARG A 43 -0.20 -10.61 7.67
CA ARG A 43 0.74 -10.60 8.80
C ARG A 43 0.84 -11.96 9.50
N ARG A 44 -0.25 -12.74 9.52
CA ARG A 44 -0.23 -14.13 9.98
C ARG A 44 0.65 -14.99 9.08
N ILE A 45 0.44 -14.89 7.75
CA ILE A 45 1.24 -15.61 6.75
C ILE A 45 2.73 -15.24 6.87
N VAL A 46 3.06 -13.96 7.05
CA VAL A 46 4.45 -13.51 7.25
C VAL A 46 5.11 -14.18 8.46
N LYS A 47 4.39 -14.33 9.57
CA LYS A 47 4.90 -15.03 10.76
C LYS A 47 5.08 -16.53 10.50
N GLU A 48 4.12 -17.16 9.81
CA GLU A 48 4.18 -18.57 9.43
C GLU A 48 5.36 -18.86 8.49
N MET A 49 5.74 -17.89 7.65
CA MET A 49 6.94 -17.93 6.79
C MET A 49 8.26 -17.72 7.55
N GLY A 50 8.27 -17.62 8.87
CA GLY A 50 9.51 -17.52 9.66
C GLY A 50 10.11 -16.11 9.77
N TYR A 51 9.40 -15.07 9.35
CA TYR A 51 9.84 -13.68 9.54
C TYR A 51 9.58 -13.20 10.97
N ILE A 52 10.64 -12.69 11.61
CA ILE A 52 10.59 -12.19 13.00
C ILE A 52 10.24 -10.71 13.09
N ALA A 53 10.50 -9.95 12.04
CA ALA A 53 10.12 -8.56 11.89
C ALA A 53 9.54 -8.34 10.49
N ALA A 54 8.48 -7.54 10.40
CA ALA A 54 7.86 -7.17 9.15
C ALA A 54 7.22 -5.78 9.26
N PHE A 55 7.72 -4.87 8.44
CA PHE A 55 7.29 -3.47 8.37
C PHE A 55 6.42 -3.30 7.14
N TRP A 56 5.18 -2.89 7.35
CA TRP A 56 4.22 -2.71 6.28
C TRP A 56 4.63 -1.55 5.37
N LYS A 57 4.66 -1.79 4.05
CA LYS A 57 4.99 -0.80 3.01
C LYS A 57 3.75 -0.34 2.24
N GLY A 58 2.78 -1.24 2.01
CA GLY A 58 1.52 -0.92 1.35
C GLY A 58 0.71 -2.16 0.95
N CYS A 59 -0.41 -1.97 0.24
CA CYS A 59 -1.13 -3.05 -0.45
C CYS A 59 -1.63 -2.64 -1.84
N ARG A 60 -1.77 -3.61 -2.75
CA ARG A 60 -2.36 -3.46 -4.09
C ARG A 60 -3.49 -4.48 -4.28
N LYS A 61 -4.45 -4.20 -5.17
CA LYS A 61 -5.46 -5.21 -5.54
C LYS A 61 -4.82 -6.32 -6.38
N ASN A 62 -5.23 -7.55 -6.15
CA ASN A 62 -4.81 -8.70 -6.95
C ASN A 62 -5.67 -8.78 -8.22
N VAL A 63 -5.36 -7.92 -9.18
CA VAL A 63 -5.99 -7.96 -10.51
C VAL A 63 -5.04 -8.72 -11.42
N VAL A 64 -5.52 -9.79 -12.03
CA VAL A 64 -4.79 -10.55 -13.06
C VAL A 64 -4.75 -9.71 -14.34
N SER A 65 -3.89 -8.69 -14.35
CA SER A 65 -3.54 -7.93 -15.56
C SER A 65 -2.32 -7.04 -15.30
N GLY A 66 -1.13 -7.62 -15.46
CA GLY A 66 0.05 -7.04 -16.13
C GLY A 66 0.62 -5.67 -15.73
N GLN A 67 0.08 -4.97 -14.74
CA GLN A 67 0.55 -3.65 -14.32
C GLN A 67 0.74 -3.67 -12.81
N THR A 68 1.98 -3.54 -12.36
CA THR A 68 2.33 -3.22 -10.98
C THR A 68 1.80 -1.83 -10.65
N PRO A 69 0.76 -1.67 -9.82
CA PRO A 69 0.49 -0.38 -9.20
C PRO A 69 1.43 -0.33 -7.99
N GLU A 70 2.43 0.53 -8.07
CA GLU A 70 3.16 0.94 -6.88
C GLU A 70 2.16 1.45 -5.84
N PHE A 71 2.44 1.28 -4.55
CA PHE A 71 1.50 1.55 -3.45
C PHE A 71 1.00 3.00 -3.46
N CYS A 72 -0.12 3.27 -4.13
CA CYS A 72 -0.62 4.63 -4.25
C CYS A 72 -1.24 5.11 -2.94
N PHE A 73 -0.75 6.24 -2.44
CA PHE A 73 -1.37 7.02 -1.37
C PHE A 73 -2.05 8.26 -1.98
N THR A 74 -3.11 8.73 -1.34
CA THR A 74 -3.62 10.09 -1.56
C THR A 74 -2.76 11.04 -0.73
N TRP A 75 -1.91 11.80 -1.39
CA TRP A 75 -1.09 12.86 -0.81
C TRP A 75 -1.87 14.16 -0.77
N CYS A 76 -1.91 14.80 0.39
CA CYS A 76 -2.60 16.06 0.62
C CYS A 76 -1.58 17.19 0.72
N PHE A 77 -1.78 18.24 -0.06
CA PHE A 77 -0.97 19.46 0.00
C PHE A 77 -1.84 20.69 0.16
N ILE A 78 -1.35 21.71 0.86
CA ILE A 78 -1.83 23.07 0.69
C ILE A 78 -1.07 23.67 -0.49
N ALA A 79 -1.78 23.98 -1.57
CA ALA A 79 -1.27 24.72 -2.70
C ALA A 79 -1.45 26.23 -2.44
N LEU A 80 -0.33 26.94 -2.31
CA LEU A 80 -0.27 28.39 -2.21
C LEU A 80 -0.05 28.96 -3.61
N SER A 81 -1.02 29.74 -4.10
CA SER A 81 -0.91 30.51 -5.34
C SER A 81 -1.13 32.00 -5.08
N THR A 82 -0.88 32.84 -6.08
CA THR A 82 -1.14 34.28 -6.04
C THR A 82 -2.62 34.64 -5.93
N ALA A 83 -3.54 33.67 -6.17
CA ALA A 83 -4.98 33.88 -6.11
C ALA A 83 -5.57 33.48 -4.74
N GLN A 84 -5.37 32.24 -4.28
CA GLN A 84 -5.83 31.79 -2.96
C GLN A 84 -5.26 30.42 -2.56
N PRO A 85 -4.90 30.20 -1.27
CA PRO A 85 -4.54 28.89 -0.74
C PRO A 85 -5.70 27.88 -0.87
N ARG A 86 -5.39 26.65 -1.30
CA ARG A 86 -6.37 25.54 -1.33
C ARG A 86 -5.72 24.19 -1.03
N VAL A 87 -6.50 23.24 -0.53
CA VAL A 87 -6.03 21.86 -0.37
C VAL A 87 -6.20 21.08 -1.67
N ILE A 88 -5.14 20.41 -2.13
CA ILE A 88 -5.13 19.51 -3.29
C ILE A 88 -4.81 18.08 -2.86
N HIS A 89 -5.38 17.12 -3.57
CA HIS A 89 -5.22 15.69 -3.34
C HIS A 89 -4.63 15.03 -4.58
N ILE A 90 -3.46 14.40 -4.45
CA ILE A 90 -2.75 13.77 -5.55
C ILE A 90 -2.52 12.31 -5.20
N VAL A 91 -2.94 11.41 -6.09
CA VAL A 91 -2.71 9.97 -5.90
C VAL A 91 -1.37 9.60 -6.52
N ALA A 92 -0.42 9.18 -5.69
CA ALA A 92 0.92 8.80 -6.16
C ALA A 92 1.58 7.76 -5.25
N PRO A 93 2.56 6.99 -5.76
CA PRO A 93 3.29 6.01 -4.95
C PRO A 93 4.18 6.64 -3.88
N SER A 94 4.73 7.81 -4.17
CA SER A 94 5.61 8.57 -3.26
C SER A 94 5.22 10.06 -3.18
N GLU A 95 5.68 10.74 -2.12
CA GLU A 95 5.49 12.19 -2.00
C GLU A 95 6.13 12.92 -3.18
N ARG A 96 7.31 12.45 -3.61
CA ARG A 96 8.06 13.05 -4.70
C ARG A 96 7.26 13.05 -5.99
N GLU A 97 6.72 11.91 -6.39
CA GLU A 97 5.87 11.81 -7.59
C GLU A 97 4.58 12.61 -7.42
N ALA A 98 4.07 12.75 -6.19
CA ALA A 98 2.93 13.60 -5.91
C ALA A 98 3.28 15.10 -6.09
N ARG A 99 4.50 15.52 -5.73
CA ARG A 99 5.00 16.89 -5.97
C ARG A 99 5.28 17.17 -7.43
N GLU A 100 5.80 16.20 -8.18
CA GLU A 100 6.02 16.34 -9.62
C GLU A 100 4.70 16.52 -10.40
N GLN A 101 3.59 16.01 -9.86
CA GLN A 101 2.24 16.22 -10.39
C GLN A 101 1.54 17.49 -9.86
N ALA A 102 2.14 18.20 -8.91
CA ALA A 102 1.55 19.43 -8.40
C ALA A 102 1.61 20.55 -9.45
N PRO A 103 0.66 21.50 -9.45
CA PRO A 103 0.68 22.62 -10.39
C PRO A 103 1.98 23.43 -10.26
N GLU A 104 2.69 23.66 -11.37
CA GLU A 104 3.98 24.37 -11.38
C GLU A 104 3.88 25.81 -10.85
N GLU A 105 2.70 26.43 -10.98
CA GLU A 105 2.44 27.80 -10.52
C GLU A 105 2.17 27.90 -9.00
N CYS A 106 2.20 26.78 -8.27
CA CYS A 106 1.86 26.71 -6.85
C CYS A 106 3.05 26.24 -6.00
N VAL A 107 3.25 26.89 -4.86
CA VAL A 107 4.07 26.32 -3.79
C VAL A 107 3.21 25.33 -3.02
N VAL A 108 3.63 24.06 -2.97
CA VAL A 108 2.90 23.00 -2.25
C VAL A 108 3.55 22.66 -0.91
N ILE A 109 2.73 22.65 0.15
CA ILE A 109 3.12 22.26 1.51
C ILE A 109 2.43 20.95 1.87
N PHE A 110 3.20 19.93 2.21
CA PHE A 110 2.67 18.63 2.62
C PHE A 110 1.93 18.73 3.96
N ILE A 111 0.70 18.21 4.01
CA ILE A 111 -0.11 18.20 5.24
C ILE A 111 -0.53 16.81 5.70
N GLY A 112 -0.39 15.78 4.86
CA GLY A 112 -0.71 14.42 5.25
C GLY A 112 -0.88 13.47 4.06
N ARG A 113 -0.95 12.18 4.36
CA ARG A 113 -1.27 11.13 3.36
C ARG A 113 -2.33 10.19 3.90
N PHE A 114 -3.22 9.77 3.01
CA PHE A 114 -4.23 8.76 3.29
C PHE A 114 -4.01 7.55 2.38
N PRO A 115 -4.22 6.32 2.85
CA PRO A 115 -4.30 5.19 1.94
C PRO A 115 -5.46 5.42 0.98
N VAL A 116 -5.26 5.17 -0.32
CA VAL A 116 -6.35 5.25 -1.30
C VAL A 116 -7.42 4.25 -0.85
N LYS A 117 -8.59 4.75 -0.43
CA LYS A 117 -9.70 3.89 -0.03
C LYS A 117 -10.12 3.06 -1.24
N GLY A 118 -9.91 1.75 -1.17
CA GLY A 118 -10.58 0.78 -2.02
C GLY A 118 -12.06 0.69 -1.64
N GLY A 119 -12.85 1.72 -1.94
CA GLY A 119 -14.28 1.74 -1.66
C GLY A 119 -15.09 0.99 -2.73
N HIS A 120 -15.65 -0.16 -2.33
CA HIS A 120 -17.02 -0.52 -2.67
C HIS A 120 -17.60 -1.20 -1.43
N HIS A 121 -18.25 -0.41 -0.58
CA HIS A 121 -19.30 -0.92 0.30
C HIS A 121 -20.61 -0.60 -0.41
N ASN A 122 -21.31 -1.64 -0.88
CA ASN A 122 -22.73 -1.55 -1.17
C ASN A 122 -23.46 -1.84 0.15
N ALA A 123 -24.19 -0.85 0.65
CA ALA A 123 -25.41 -0.93 1.47
C ALA A 123 -25.64 0.44 2.11
#